data_AF-A0A6A4H9I4-F1
#
_entry.id   AF-A0A6A4H9I4-F1
#
_cell.length_a   1.000
_cell.length_b   1.000
_cell.length_c   1.000
_cell.angle_alpha   90.00
_cell.angle_beta   90.00
_cell.angle_gamma   90.00
#
_symmetry.space_group_name_H-M   'P 1'
#
loop_
_entity.id
_entity.type
_entity.pdbx_description
1 polymer ?
#
loop_
_entity_poly.entity_id
_entity_poly.type
_entity_poly.pdbx_seq_one_letter_code
_entity_poly.pdbx_strand_id
1 'polypeptide(L)'
;FWRLTEQSKINDFTKYSPVSEETAKAFGEGNGPSPHGNDTYCLYLGEGWQQVAWKHTVIATMASAMLMEAVESQLEPALGKDVVKVAIWDFVKQAWNSWSSTKLRVHKSGEWMENASKAFLRNTHYQSQRSQAVKNNNRKAQKYNNCEKGIMDLLKDPLQTTIAKRKWAMMAEINHALHHEGQSSEESDYDCDHLLHQAAPLKVKKPHYHCCIVGELLEDVDIAIDKLHENTAHASGK
;
A
#
# COMPACT_ATOMS: atom_id res chain seq x y z
N PHE A 1 -12.13 11.39 12.68
CA PHE A 1 -10.94 12.05 12.12
C PHE A 1 -11.29 13.37 11.43
N TRP A 2 -11.99 13.35 10.28
CA TRP A 2 -12.31 14.57 9.52
C TRP A 2 -13.05 15.66 10.33
N ARG A 3 -13.98 15.27 11.23
CA ARG A 3 -14.63 16.20 12.17
C ARG A 3 -13.64 16.87 13.13
N LEU A 4 -12.69 16.11 13.68
CA LEU A 4 -11.68 16.63 14.62
C LEU A 4 -10.69 17.58 13.94
N THR A 5 -10.40 17.35 12.66
CA THR A 5 -9.53 18.23 11.86
C THR A 5 -10.30 19.32 11.11
N GLU A 6 -11.62 19.44 11.34
CA GLU A 6 -12.52 20.39 10.67
C GLU A 6 -12.47 20.34 9.13
N GLN A 7 -12.16 19.16 8.57
CA GLN A 7 -12.05 18.97 7.12
C GLN A 7 -13.32 18.36 6.56
N SER A 8 -13.74 18.78 5.35
CA SER A 8 -14.94 18.24 4.71
C SER A 8 -14.79 16.79 4.24
N LYS A 9 -13.56 16.34 3.96
CA LYS A 9 -13.22 14.99 3.49
C LYS A 9 -11.89 14.53 4.09
N ILE A 10 -11.72 13.22 4.24
CA ILE A 10 -10.49 12.60 4.78
C ILE A 10 -9.24 12.92 3.93
N ASN A 11 -9.42 13.16 2.62
CA ASN A 11 -8.31 13.33 1.67
C ASN A 11 -8.20 14.75 1.09
N ASP A 12 -8.93 15.72 1.62
CA ASP A 12 -8.89 17.11 1.14
C ASP A 12 -8.35 18.02 2.24
N PHE A 13 -7.02 18.15 2.27
CA PHE A 13 -6.29 19.02 3.21
C PHE A 13 -5.66 20.22 2.48
N THR A 14 -6.15 20.55 1.30
CA THR A 14 -5.60 21.61 0.44
C THR A 14 -5.69 23.00 1.08
N LYS A 15 -6.75 23.24 1.86
CA LYS A 15 -7.00 24.49 2.61
C LYS A 15 -6.67 24.37 4.10
N TYR A 16 -6.09 23.25 4.54
CA TYR A 16 -5.77 23.03 5.94
C TYR A 16 -4.62 23.92 6.39
N SER A 17 -4.78 24.55 7.56
CA SER A 17 -3.75 25.37 8.21
C SER A 17 -3.09 24.56 9.33
N PRO A 18 -1.97 23.86 9.06
CA PRO A 18 -1.25 23.13 10.11
C PRO A 18 -0.58 24.10 11.08
N VAL A 19 -0.22 23.57 12.25
CA VAL A 19 0.59 24.32 13.23
C VAL A 19 1.95 24.70 12.61
N SER A 20 2.50 25.85 13.02
CA SER A 20 3.79 26.32 12.52
C SER A 20 4.95 25.44 12.98
N GLU A 21 6.04 25.45 12.22
CA GLU A 21 7.25 24.69 12.55
C GLU A 21 7.90 25.19 13.84
N GLU A 22 7.89 26.50 14.06
CA GLU A 22 8.43 27.14 15.27
C GLU A 22 7.69 26.65 16.51
N THR A 23 6.36 26.59 16.42
CA THR A 23 5.50 26.16 17.53
C THR A 23 5.71 24.67 17.83
N ALA A 24 5.73 23.84 16.78
CA ALA A 24 5.91 22.40 16.90
C ALA A 24 7.31 22.03 17.43
N LYS A 25 8.36 22.75 17.02
CA LYS A 25 9.71 22.60 17.55
C LYS A 25 9.83 23.07 18.99
N ALA A 26 9.34 24.27 19.30
CA ALA A 26 9.37 24.81 20.66
C ALA A 26 8.69 23.85 21.66
N PHE A 27 7.55 23.25 21.28
CA PHE A 27 6.91 22.23 22.11
C PHE A 27 7.79 20.99 22.31
N GLY A 28 8.42 20.48 21.25
CA GLY A 28 9.34 19.34 21.35
C GLY A 28 10.56 19.61 22.23
N GLU A 29 11.00 20.87 22.32
CA GLU A 29 12.08 21.33 23.19
C GLU A 29 11.60 21.68 24.62
N GLY A 30 10.30 21.56 24.90
CA GLY A 30 9.70 21.87 26.20
C GLY A 30 9.48 23.37 26.47
N ASN A 31 9.73 24.23 25.48
CA ASN A 31 9.64 25.70 25.59
C ASN A 31 8.36 26.27 24.96
N GLY A 32 7.60 25.45 24.24
CA GLY A 32 6.42 25.85 23.49
C GLY A 32 5.10 25.46 24.15
N PRO A 33 3.98 26.01 23.65
CA PRO A 33 2.66 25.67 24.15
C PRO A 33 2.34 24.20 23.89
N SER A 34 1.53 23.58 24.76
CA SER A 34 0.96 22.25 24.51
C SER A 34 -0.24 22.37 23.56
N PRO A 35 -0.55 21.35 22.73
CA PRO A 35 -1.77 21.34 21.93
C PRO A 35 -3.02 21.46 22.83
N HIS A 36 -3.69 22.62 22.78
CA HIS A 36 -4.87 22.90 23.60
C HIS A 36 -5.77 23.94 22.92
N GLY A 37 -7.04 24.05 23.36
CA GLY A 37 -8.02 24.94 22.77
C GLY A 37 -8.21 24.67 21.28
N ASN A 38 -8.07 25.70 20.45
CA ASN A 38 -8.19 25.60 18.99
C ASN A 38 -7.11 24.71 18.36
N ASP A 39 -5.98 24.51 19.03
CA ASP A 39 -4.85 23.72 18.52
C ASP A 39 -4.88 22.25 18.97
N THR A 40 -5.87 21.84 19.77
CA THR A 40 -5.97 20.50 20.37
C THR A 40 -5.84 19.37 19.33
N TYR A 41 -6.42 19.57 18.15
CA TYR A 41 -6.41 18.61 17.05
C TYR A 41 -5.63 19.11 15.82
N CYS A 42 -4.86 20.20 15.98
CA CYS A 42 -4.11 20.82 14.90
C CYS A 42 -2.84 20.02 14.60
N LEU A 43 -2.71 19.51 13.37
CA LEU A 43 -1.61 18.66 12.94
C LEU A 43 -0.41 19.50 12.50
N TYR A 44 0.81 19.01 12.78
CA TYR A 44 2.02 19.47 12.11
C TYR A 44 2.27 18.62 10.86
N LEU A 45 2.39 19.28 9.70
CA LEU A 45 2.57 18.62 8.40
C LEU A 45 3.86 19.06 7.67
N GLY A 46 4.78 19.75 8.37
CA GLY A 46 6.04 20.24 7.80
C GLY A 46 7.11 19.15 7.59
N GLU A 47 8.36 19.57 7.39
CA GLU A 47 9.48 18.64 7.25
C GLU A 47 9.71 17.85 8.54
N GLY A 48 10.04 16.56 8.42
CA GLY A 48 10.25 15.70 9.61
C GLY A 48 8.99 15.45 10.44
N TRP A 49 7.79 15.77 9.93
CA TRP A 49 6.51 15.65 10.67
C TRP A 49 6.28 14.31 11.38
N GLN A 50 6.90 13.22 10.91
CA GLN A 50 6.80 11.91 11.53
C GLN A 50 7.44 11.83 12.93
N GLN A 51 8.47 12.63 13.21
CA GLN A 51 9.32 12.51 14.39
C GLN A 51 9.01 13.57 15.46
N VAL A 52 8.13 14.52 15.17
CA VAL A 52 7.87 15.67 16.04
C VAL A 52 6.92 15.29 17.19
N ALA A 53 7.34 15.58 18.42
CA ALA A 53 6.59 15.29 19.66
C ALA A 53 5.15 15.86 19.64
N TRP A 54 4.95 17.02 19.00
CA TRP A 54 3.64 17.64 18.80
C TRP A 54 2.63 16.67 18.20
N LYS A 55 3.02 15.99 17.12
CA LYS A 55 2.13 15.07 16.41
C LYS A 55 1.76 13.86 17.24
N HIS A 56 2.72 13.26 17.93
CA HIS A 56 2.45 12.10 18.79
C HIS A 56 1.42 12.45 19.86
N THR A 57 1.53 13.65 20.42
CA THR A 57 0.58 14.19 21.41
C THR A 57 -0.80 14.36 20.79
N VAL A 58 -0.91 15.04 19.64
CA VAL A 58 -2.19 15.25 18.95
C VAL A 58 -2.87 13.92 18.57
N ILE A 59 -2.11 12.93 18.07
CA ILE A 59 -2.64 11.61 17.73
C ILE A 59 -3.15 10.88 18.98
N ALA A 60 -2.44 10.95 20.10
CA ALA A 60 -2.87 10.35 21.35
C ALA A 60 -4.17 11.00 21.89
N THR A 61 -4.29 12.33 21.76
CA THR A 61 -5.48 13.08 22.11
C THR A 61 -6.67 12.71 21.22
N MET A 62 -6.47 12.67 19.89
CA MET A 62 -7.48 12.22 18.94
C MET A 62 -7.96 10.79 19.22
N ALA A 63 -7.04 9.85 19.47
CA ALA A 63 -7.39 8.47 19.77
C ALA A 63 -8.23 8.37 21.05
N SER A 64 -7.89 9.14 22.09
CA SER A 64 -8.64 9.15 23.34
C SER A 64 -10.05 9.74 23.13
N ALA A 65 -10.19 10.81 22.35
CA ALA A 65 -11.49 11.39 22.01
C ALA A 65 -12.37 10.40 21.23
N MET A 66 -11.82 9.71 20.23
CA MET A 66 -12.58 8.72 19.44
C MET A 66 -13.03 7.52 20.27
N LEU A 67 -12.21 7.07 21.23
CA LEU A 67 -12.60 5.99 22.13
C LEU A 67 -13.71 6.42 23.09
N MET A 68 -13.65 7.66 23.62
CA MET A 68 -14.73 8.19 24.46
C MET A 68 -16.04 8.27 23.68
N GLU A 69 -16.02 8.80 22.45
CA GLU A 69 -17.21 8.87 21.58
C GLU A 69 -17.77 7.47 21.27
N ALA A 70 -16.90 6.47 21.05
CA ALA A 70 -17.32 5.10 20.82
C ALA A 70 -18.02 4.46 22.03
N VAL A 71 -17.50 4.72 23.25
CA VAL A 71 -18.12 4.28 24.51
C VAL A 71 -19.47 4.97 24.71
N GLU A 72 -19.54 6.29 24.52
CA GLU A 72 -20.80 7.05 24.62
C GLU A 72 -21.84 6.58 23.59
N SER A 73 -21.38 6.17 22.41
CA SER A 73 -22.23 5.67 21.32
C SER A 73 -22.52 4.16 21.38
N GLN A 74 -22.07 3.46 22.43
CA GLN A 74 -22.27 2.01 22.63
C GLN A 74 -21.81 1.14 21.44
N LEU A 75 -20.69 1.53 20.80
CA LEU A 75 -20.14 0.79 19.67
C LEU A 75 -19.28 -0.38 20.17
N GLU A 76 -19.86 -1.58 20.22
CA GLU A 76 -19.18 -2.82 20.62
C GLU A 76 -18.94 -3.78 19.43
N PRO A 77 -17.79 -4.48 19.36
CA PRO A 77 -16.66 -4.41 20.30
C PRO A 77 -15.77 -3.18 20.06
N ALA A 78 -15.39 -2.49 21.14
CA ALA A 78 -14.51 -1.34 21.06
C ALA A 78 -13.10 -1.73 20.55
N LEU A 79 -12.60 -1.00 19.55
CA LEU A 79 -11.23 -1.18 19.05
C LEU A 79 -10.21 -0.81 20.14
N GLY A 80 -9.10 -1.55 20.22
CA GLY A 80 -8.00 -1.23 21.12
C GLY A 80 -7.38 0.15 20.81
N LYS A 81 -6.92 0.87 21.84
CA LYS A 81 -6.36 2.22 21.71
C LYS A 81 -5.22 2.32 20.70
N ASP A 82 -4.37 1.31 20.62
CA ASP A 82 -3.25 1.31 19.67
C ASP A 82 -3.69 1.05 18.24
N VAL A 83 -4.75 0.24 18.03
CA VAL A 83 -5.37 0.05 16.70
C VAL A 83 -5.94 1.37 16.20
N VAL A 84 -6.64 2.12 17.07
CA VAL A 84 -7.17 3.45 16.75
C VAL A 84 -6.04 4.43 16.43
N LYS A 85 -4.95 4.44 17.20
CA LYS A 85 -3.78 5.28 16.90
C LYS A 85 -3.14 4.96 15.54
N VAL A 86 -3.01 3.66 15.20
CA VAL A 86 -2.46 3.24 13.91
C VAL A 86 -3.36 3.72 12.77
N ALA A 87 -4.68 3.54 12.89
CA ALA A 87 -5.63 4.05 11.89
C ALA A 87 -5.55 5.57 11.73
N ILE A 88 -5.46 6.32 12.84
CA ILE A 88 -5.26 7.78 12.81
C ILE A 88 -3.93 8.12 12.13
N TRP A 89 -2.86 7.39 12.40
CA TRP A 89 -1.56 7.59 11.77
C TRP A 89 -1.63 7.49 10.24
N ASP A 90 -2.36 6.50 9.72
CA ASP A 90 -2.58 6.35 8.30
C ASP A 90 -3.39 7.51 7.71
N PHE A 91 -4.41 8.00 8.43
CA PHE A 91 -5.15 9.19 8.01
C PHE A 91 -4.29 10.45 8.03
N VAL A 92 -3.42 10.65 9.04
CA VAL A 92 -2.50 11.80 9.06
C VAL A 92 -1.49 11.69 7.91
N LYS A 93 -1.03 10.49 7.55
CA LYS A 93 -0.17 10.28 6.37
C LYS A 93 -0.90 10.65 5.07
N GLN A 94 -2.17 10.29 4.92
CA GLN A 94 -3.00 10.69 3.79
C GLN A 94 -3.22 12.21 3.75
N ALA A 95 -3.50 12.83 4.91
CA ALA A 95 -3.61 14.28 5.04
C ALA A 95 -2.31 15.00 4.65
N TRP A 96 -1.16 14.49 5.10
CA TRP A 96 0.16 15.01 4.73
C TRP A 96 0.41 14.92 3.23
N ASN A 97 0.11 13.77 2.61
CA ASN A 97 0.24 13.60 1.17
C ASN A 97 -0.67 14.59 0.40
N SER A 98 -1.90 14.78 0.85
CA SER A 98 -2.86 15.73 0.26
C SER A 98 -2.35 17.18 0.39
N TRP A 99 -2.00 17.60 1.60
CA TRP A 99 -1.50 18.94 1.89
C TRP A 99 -0.19 19.26 1.16
N SER A 100 0.76 18.32 1.17
CA SER A 100 2.06 18.46 0.51
C SER A 100 1.97 18.42 -1.01
N SER A 101 0.90 17.82 -1.58
CA SER A 101 0.69 17.83 -3.02
C SER A 101 0.40 19.23 -3.56
N THR A 102 -0.28 20.06 -2.77
CA THR A 102 -0.67 21.44 -3.11
C THR A 102 0.34 22.50 -2.69
N LYS A 103 1.25 22.19 -1.78
CA LYS A 103 2.32 23.12 -1.38
C LYS A 103 3.42 23.15 -2.44
N LEU A 104 3.80 24.37 -2.85
CA LEU A 104 5.02 24.61 -3.63
C LEU A 104 6.19 24.07 -2.81
N ARG A 105 6.93 23.09 -3.34
CA ARG A 105 8.13 22.62 -2.65
C ARG A 105 9.18 23.72 -2.76
N VAL A 106 9.62 24.22 -1.62
CA VAL A 106 10.78 25.11 -1.53
C VAL A 106 12.01 24.21 -1.59
N HIS A 107 12.92 24.51 -2.51
CA HIS A 107 14.20 23.81 -2.62
C HIS A 107 14.98 23.96 -1.30
N LYS A 108 15.86 23.00 -0.97
CA LYS A 108 16.65 23.03 0.29
C LYS A 108 17.43 24.33 0.51
N SER A 109 17.74 25.07 -0.56
CA SER A 109 18.41 26.38 -0.50
C SER A 109 17.48 27.54 -0.11
N GLY A 110 16.16 27.34 -0.02
CA GLY A 110 15.19 28.43 0.21
C GLY A 110 14.91 29.33 -1.00
N GLU A 111 15.82 29.33 -1.98
CA GLU A 111 15.82 30.30 -3.09
C GLU A 111 14.90 29.97 -4.26
N TRP A 112 14.49 28.70 -4.39
CA TRP A 112 13.71 28.25 -5.54
C TRP A 112 12.39 27.62 -5.10
N MET A 113 11.29 28.24 -5.52
CA MET A 113 9.96 27.63 -5.45
C MET A 113 9.75 26.76 -6.69
N GLU A 114 9.29 25.52 -6.48
CA GLU A 114 8.77 24.71 -7.57
C GLU A 114 7.67 25.47 -8.32
N ASN A 115 7.82 25.69 -9.63
CA ASN A 115 6.79 26.39 -10.39
C ASN A 115 5.56 25.50 -10.66
N ALA A 116 4.43 26.11 -11.02
CA ALA A 116 3.16 25.40 -11.28
C ALA A 116 3.30 24.26 -12.31
N SER A 117 4.16 24.42 -13.31
CA SER A 117 4.44 23.39 -14.32
C SER A 117 5.12 22.15 -13.73
N LYS A 118 6.10 22.32 -12.85
CA LYS A 118 6.75 21.19 -12.15
C LYS A 118 5.80 20.48 -11.19
N ALA A 119 4.97 21.23 -10.47
CA ALA A 119 3.93 20.67 -9.61
C ALA A 119 2.89 19.86 -10.42
N PHE A 120 2.46 20.39 -11.57
CA PHE A 120 1.58 19.68 -12.51
C PHE A 120 2.22 18.38 -13.02
N LEU A 121 3.46 18.44 -13.52
CA LEU A 121 4.19 17.26 -14.00
C LEU A 121 4.33 16.19 -12.92
N ARG A 122 4.59 16.61 -11.67
CA ARG A 122 4.66 15.70 -10.53
C ARG A 122 3.30 15.07 -10.21
N ASN A 123 2.22 15.85 -10.20
CA ASN A 123 0.88 15.31 -9.97
C ASN A 123 0.51 14.29 -11.06
N THR A 124 0.79 14.61 -12.33
CA THR A 124 0.63 13.67 -13.46
C THR A 124 1.46 12.41 -13.26
N HIS A 125 2.71 12.54 -12.79
CA HIS A 125 3.57 11.40 -12.48
C HIS A 125 2.99 10.54 -11.35
N TYR A 126 2.52 11.14 -10.25
CA TYR A 126 1.86 10.41 -9.16
C TYR A 126 0.57 9.72 -9.62
N GLN A 127 -0.26 10.39 -10.41
CA GLN A 127 -1.47 9.79 -10.97
C GLN A 127 -1.15 8.60 -11.88
N SER A 128 -0.09 8.71 -12.67
CA SER A 128 0.41 7.62 -13.52
C SER A 128 0.89 6.43 -12.67
N GLN A 129 1.76 6.66 -11.68
CA GLN A 129 2.23 5.62 -10.77
C GLN A 129 1.08 4.95 -10.01
N ARG A 130 0.12 5.73 -9.51
CA ARG A 130 -1.04 5.19 -8.80
C ARG A 130 -1.92 4.36 -9.72
N SER A 131 -2.16 4.83 -10.93
CA SER A 131 -2.92 4.07 -11.94
C SER A 131 -2.23 2.76 -12.27
N GLN A 132 -0.90 2.76 -12.38
CA GLN A 132 -0.10 1.58 -12.62
C GLN A 132 -0.16 0.60 -11.44
N ALA A 133 -0.03 1.08 -10.21
CA ALA A 133 -0.14 0.26 -9.01
C ALA A 133 -1.52 -0.41 -8.90
N VAL A 134 -2.60 0.32 -9.22
CA VAL A 134 -3.97 -0.24 -9.23
C VAL A 134 -4.11 -1.31 -10.30
N LYS A 135 -3.59 -1.08 -11.52
CA LYS A 135 -3.60 -2.10 -12.59
C LYS A 135 -2.85 -3.36 -12.16
N ASN A 136 -1.66 -3.21 -11.59
CA ASN A 136 -0.84 -4.33 -11.14
C ASN A 136 -1.52 -5.11 -10.02
N ASN A 137 -2.16 -4.42 -9.06
CA ASN A 137 -2.90 -5.09 -8.00
C ASN A 137 -4.12 -5.87 -8.53
N ASN A 138 -4.88 -5.28 -9.45
CA ASN A 138 -6.02 -5.95 -10.08
C ASN A 138 -5.59 -7.19 -10.87
N ARG A 139 -4.48 -7.10 -11.62
CA ARG A 139 -3.91 -8.24 -12.36
C ARG A 139 -3.49 -9.37 -11.41
N LYS A 140 -2.77 -9.04 -10.33
CA LYS A 140 -2.38 -10.01 -9.31
C LYS A 140 -3.58 -10.70 -8.67
N ALA A 141 -4.65 -9.95 -8.37
CA ALA A 141 -5.89 -10.51 -7.85
C ALA A 141 -6.55 -11.46 -8.86
N GLN A 142 -6.58 -11.09 -10.13
CA GLN A 142 -7.10 -11.95 -11.19
C GLN A 142 -6.26 -13.21 -11.38
N LYS A 143 -4.92 -13.10 -11.36
CA LYS A 143 -4.00 -14.25 -11.42
C LYS A 143 -4.20 -15.20 -10.23
N TYR A 144 -4.32 -14.66 -9.01
CA TYR A 144 -4.64 -15.45 -7.82
C TYR A 144 -5.93 -16.26 -8.00
N ASN A 145 -7.02 -15.61 -8.43
CA ASN A 145 -8.31 -16.27 -8.65
C ASN A 145 -8.23 -17.37 -9.73
N ASN A 146 -7.49 -17.10 -10.82
CA ASN A 146 -7.29 -18.07 -11.89
C ASN A 146 -6.47 -19.28 -11.39
N CYS A 147 -5.40 -19.03 -10.64
CA CYS A 147 -4.54 -20.05 -10.05
C CYS A 147 -5.33 -20.91 -9.05
N GLU A 148 -6.11 -20.29 -8.17
CA GLU A 148 -6.99 -20.99 -7.21
C GLU A 148 -7.98 -21.91 -7.93
N LYS A 149 -8.63 -21.41 -8.99
CA LYS A 149 -9.54 -22.21 -9.81
C LYS A 149 -8.80 -23.37 -10.50
N GLY A 150 -7.66 -23.09 -11.13
CA GLY A 150 -6.89 -24.11 -11.87
C GLY A 150 -6.34 -25.21 -10.97
N ILE A 151 -5.88 -24.88 -9.75
CA ILE A 151 -5.49 -25.88 -8.73
C ILE A 151 -6.68 -26.77 -8.36
N MET A 152 -7.87 -26.19 -8.19
CA MET A 152 -9.08 -26.97 -7.91
C MET A 152 -9.45 -27.89 -9.07
N ASP A 153 -9.29 -27.46 -10.30
CA ASP A 153 -9.55 -28.26 -11.49
C ASP A 153 -8.52 -29.41 -11.61
N LEU A 154 -7.23 -29.14 -11.34
CA LEU A 154 -6.19 -30.18 -11.24
C LEU A 154 -6.49 -31.21 -10.15
N LEU A 155 -6.99 -30.80 -8.98
CA LEU A 155 -7.35 -31.74 -7.92
C LEU A 155 -8.53 -32.65 -8.31
N LYS A 156 -9.48 -32.11 -9.07
CA LYS A 156 -10.66 -32.84 -9.56
C LYS A 156 -10.37 -33.74 -10.75
N ASP A 157 -9.33 -33.47 -11.52
CA ASP A 157 -8.96 -34.25 -12.69
C ASP A 157 -8.70 -35.73 -12.30
N PRO A 158 -9.46 -36.69 -12.88
CA PRO A 158 -9.30 -38.12 -12.60
C PRO A 158 -8.00 -38.70 -13.16
N LEU A 159 -7.35 -38.05 -14.12
CA LEU A 159 -6.10 -38.52 -14.74
C LEU A 159 -4.86 -38.21 -13.89
N GLN A 160 -4.99 -37.39 -12.85
CA GLN A 160 -3.87 -37.04 -11.98
C GLN A 160 -3.49 -38.20 -11.05
N THR A 161 -2.19 -38.44 -10.95
CA THR A 161 -1.63 -39.43 -10.03
C THR A 161 -1.84 -39.01 -8.56
N THR A 162 -1.83 -39.97 -7.63
CA THR A 162 -1.94 -39.68 -6.19
C THR A 162 -0.85 -38.72 -5.69
N ILE A 163 0.36 -38.82 -6.26
CA ILE A 163 1.49 -37.94 -5.91
C ILE A 163 1.23 -36.53 -6.44
N ALA A 164 0.77 -36.39 -7.68
CA ALA A 164 0.42 -35.09 -8.26
C ALA A 164 -0.71 -34.41 -7.47
N LYS A 165 -1.75 -35.15 -7.07
CA LYS A 165 -2.82 -34.61 -6.23
C LYS A 165 -2.32 -34.09 -4.88
N ARG A 166 -1.36 -34.79 -4.24
CA ARG A 166 -0.71 -34.28 -3.01
C ARG A 166 0.09 -33.01 -3.26
N LYS A 167 0.83 -32.93 -4.38
CA LYS A 167 1.53 -31.71 -4.80
C LYS A 167 0.55 -30.55 -4.95
N TRP A 168 -0.55 -30.73 -5.67
CA TRP A 168 -1.55 -29.68 -5.88
C TRP A 168 -2.27 -29.25 -4.61
N ALA A 169 -2.53 -30.17 -3.68
CA ALA A 169 -3.08 -29.83 -2.37
C ALA A 169 -2.13 -28.95 -1.56
N MET A 170 -0.83 -29.28 -1.53
CA MET A 170 0.18 -28.43 -0.90
C MET A 170 0.28 -27.06 -1.58
N MET A 171 0.16 -27.01 -2.90
CA MET A 171 0.15 -25.75 -3.65
C MET A 171 -1.08 -24.90 -3.36
N ALA A 172 -2.25 -25.51 -3.10
CA ALA A 172 -3.44 -24.78 -2.67
C ALA A 172 -3.20 -24.05 -1.34
N GLU A 173 -2.58 -24.72 -0.36
CA GLU A 173 -2.25 -24.12 0.93
C GLU A 173 -1.25 -22.96 0.80
N ILE A 174 -0.21 -23.16 -0.01
CA ILE A 174 0.80 -22.11 -0.29
C ILE A 174 0.17 -20.92 -0.99
N ASN A 175 -0.64 -21.15 -2.03
CA ASN A 175 -1.31 -20.09 -2.78
C ASN A 175 -2.28 -19.30 -1.88
N HIS A 176 -3.06 -19.99 -1.03
CA HIS A 176 -3.96 -19.35 -0.07
C HIS A 176 -3.20 -18.50 0.96
N ALA A 177 -2.07 -19.00 1.48
CA ALA A 177 -1.24 -18.26 2.44
C ALA A 177 -0.61 -17.00 1.83
N LEU A 178 -0.24 -17.05 0.55
CA LEU A 178 0.37 -15.95 -0.17
C LEU A 178 -0.62 -14.95 -0.77
N HIS A 179 -1.86 -15.40 -1.01
CA HIS A 179 -2.95 -14.61 -1.57
C HIS A 179 -2.52 -13.88 -2.88
N HIS A 180 -3.14 -12.74 -3.20
CA HIS A 180 -2.75 -11.96 -4.38
C HIS A 180 -1.38 -11.28 -4.24
N GLU A 181 -0.86 -11.09 -3.03
CA GLU A 181 0.44 -10.43 -2.83
C GLU A 181 1.61 -11.26 -3.34
N GLY A 182 1.51 -12.59 -3.22
CA GLY A 182 2.50 -13.54 -3.75
C GLY A 182 2.42 -13.79 -5.25
N GLN A 183 1.44 -13.24 -5.95
CA GLN A 183 1.35 -13.36 -7.41
C GLN A 183 2.35 -12.42 -8.10
N SER A 184 3.01 -12.92 -9.13
CA SER A 184 3.78 -12.07 -10.04
C SER A 184 2.83 -11.18 -10.86
N SER A 185 3.31 -10.00 -11.23
CA SER A 185 2.70 -9.21 -12.31
C SER A 185 3.48 -9.53 -13.59
N GLU A 186 2.83 -9.58 -14.74
CA GLU A 186 3.55 -9.77 -16.03
C GLU A 186 4.64 -8.68 -16.24
N GLU A 187 4.53 -7.51 -15.61
CA GLU A 187 5.57 -6.47 -15.62
C GLU A 187 6.81 -6.78 -14.77
N SER A 188 6.71 -7.68 -13.78
CA SER A 188 7.90 -8.22 -13.08
C SER A 188 8.64 -9.29 -13.89
N ASP A 189 8.03 -9.76 -14.99
CA ASP A 189 8.65 -10.72 -15.92
C ASP A 189 9.38 -10.00 -17.08
N TYR A 190 9.12 -8.69 -17.25
CA TYR A 190 9.77 -7.80 -18.22
C TYR A 190 10.67 -6.75 -17.55
N ASP A 191 11.57 -7.15 -16.65
CA ASP A 191 12.79 -6.36 -16.41
C ASP A 191 13.79 -6.63 -17.55
N CYS A 192 13.40 -6.29 -18.78
CA CYS A 192 14.26 -6.34 -19.96
C CYS A 192 14.73 -4.91 -20.29
N ASP A 193 15.80 -4.54 -19.59
CA ASP A 193 16.90 -3.67 -20.02
C ASP A 193 16.59 -2.63 -21.11
N HIS A 194 16.13 -1.45 -20.71
CA HIS A 194 15.92 -0.33 -21.63
C HIS A 194 17.21 0.41 -22.02
N LEU A 195 18.42 -0.04 -21.64
CA LEU A 195 19.61 0.80 -21.83
C LEU A 195 20.85 0.23 -22.50
N LEU A 196 21.05 -1.07 -22.77
CA LEU A 196 22.31 -1.49 -23.43
C LEU A 196 22.14 -2.62 -24.47
N HIS A 197 22.59 -2.32 -25.69
CA HIS A 197 22.78 -3.28 -26.77
C HIS A 197 23.83 -4.34 -26.38
N GLN A 198 23.42 -5.60 -26.49
CA GLN A 198 24.22 -6.84 -26.50
C GLN A 198 24.83 -7.36 -25.19
N ALA A 199 24.13 -8.37 -24.66
CA ALA A 199 24.61 -9.66 -24.14
C ALA A 199 25.70 -9.68 -23.05
N ALA A 200 25.25 -9.85 -21.79
CA ALA A 200 25.66 -10.99 -20.98
C ALA A 200 24.57 -11.29 -19.92
N PRO A 201 24.25 -12.58 -19.64
CA PRO A 201 23.25 -12.96 -18.66
C PRO A 201 23.79 -12.68 -17.26
N LEU A 202 23.56 -11.47 -16.76
CA LEU A 202 23.71 -11.19 -15.35
C LEU A 202 22.61 -11.96 -14.62
N LYS A 203 23.01 -13.08 -14.02
CA LYS A 203 22.30 -13.82 -12.96
C LYS A 203 21.53 -12.81 -12.11
N VAL A 204 20.24 -12.65 -12.38
CA VAL A 204 19.45 -11.61 -11.74
C VAL A 204 19.49 -11.91 -10.25
N LYS A 205 20.04 -10.96 -9.50
CA LYS A 205 19.94 -10.93 -8.04
C LYS A 205 18.45 -10.89 -7.72
N LYS A 206 17.93 -12.07 -7.37
CA LYS A 206 16.62 -12.32 -6.78
C LYS A 206 16.23 -11.18 -5.83
N PRO A 207 15.04 -10.57 -5.97
CA PRO A 207 14.53 -9.59 -5.02
C PRO A 207 14.45 -10.20 -3.63
N HIS A 208 14.90 -9.47 -2.63
CA HIS A 208 15.26 -9.98 -1.30
C HIS A 208 14.09 -10.49 -0.43
N TYR A 209 12.86 -10.63 -0.95
CA TYR A 209 11.70 -11.07 -0.19
C TYR A 209 10.66 -11.91 -0.94
N HIS A 210 10.92 -12.37 -2.17
CA HIS A 210 10.03 -13.34 -2.82
C HIS A 210 10.67 -14.72 -2.77
N CYS A 211 10.15 -15.59 -1.89
CA CYS A 211 10.60 -16.96 -1.66
C CYS A 211 10.85 -17.69 -2.99
N CYS A 212 12.12 -17.81 -3.39
CA CYS A 212 12.45 -18.27 -4.73
C CYS A 212 11.99 -19.70 -5.03
N ILE A 213 11.84 -20.52 -3.98
CA ILE A 213 11.30 -21.86 -4.08
C ILE A 213 9.81 -21.82 -4.45
N VAL A 214 9.07 -20.82 -3.95
CA VAL A 214 7.63 -20.70 -4.22
C VAL A 214 7.36 -20.20 -5.64
N GLY A 215 8.27 -19.38 -6.21
CA GLY A 215 8.19 -18.96 -7.61
C GLY A 215 8.21 -20.16 -8.58
N GLU A 216 9.21 -21.04 -8.44
CA GLU A 216 9.32 -22.27 -9.26
C GLU A 216 8.11 -23.19 -9.09
N LEU A 217 7.58 -23.27 -7.86
CA LEU A 217 6.40 -24.08 -7.57
C LEU A 217 5.10 -23.52 -8.17
N LEU A 218 4.94 -22.19 -8.22
CA LEU A 218 3.79 -21.55 -8.85
C LEU A 218 3.89 -21.59 -10.39
N GLU A 219 5.09 -21.50 -10.94
CA GLU A 219 5.32 -21.71 -12.38
C GLU A 219 4.92 -23.13 -12.82
N ASP A 220 5.29 -24.14 -12.03
CA ASP A 220 4.85 -25.52 -12.24
C ASP A 220 3.31 -25.67 -12.24
N VAL A 221 2.61 -24.88 -11.43
CA VAL A 221 1.14 -24.84 -11.39
C VAL A 221 0.60 -24.18 -12.66
N ASP A 222 1.14 -23.02 -13.06
CA ASP A 222 0.73 -22.33 -14.29
C ASP A 222 0.88 -23.26 -15.52
N ILE A 223 2.03 -23.94 -15.66
CA ILE A 223 2.27 -24.92 -16.75
C ILE A 223 1.27 -26.08 -16.71
N ALA A 224 0.94 -26.59 -15.53
CA ALA A 224 0.00 -27.70 -15.38
C ALA A 224 -1.44 -27.29 -15.71
N ILE A 225 -1.83 -26.08 -15.33
CA ILE A 225 -3.13 -25.48 -15.67
C ILE A 225 -3.25 -25.31 -17.19
N ASP A 226 -2.22 -24.76 -17.84
CA ASP A 226 -2.20 -24.55 -19.28
C ASP A 226 -2.35 -25.88 -20.03
N LYS A 227 -1.60 -26.91 -19.63
CA LYS A 227 -1.74 -28.26 -20.20
C LYS A 227 -3.12 -28.86 -19.98
N LEU A 228 -3.74 -28.63 -18.82
CA LEU A 228 -5.10 -29.10 -18.55
C LEU A 228 -6.11 -28.39 -19.48
N HIS A 229 -5.97 -27.09 -19.68
CA HIS A 229 -6.80 -26.32 -20.60
C HIS A 229 -6.62 -26.78 -22.05
N GLU A 230 -5.38 -26.98 -22.51
CA GLU A 230 -5.06 -27.52 -23.84
C GLU A 230 -5.70 -28.89 -24.06
N ASN A 231 -5.55 -29.81 -23.11
CA ASN A 231 -6.15 -31.14 -23.17
C ASN A 231 -7.69 -31.08 -23.21
N THR A 232 -8.29 -30.19 -22.43
CA THR A 232 -9.74 -29.99 -22.41
C THR A 232 -10.24 -29.38 -23.71
N ALA A 233 -9.50 -28.41 -24.28
CA ALA A 233 -9.82 -27.80 -25.57
C ALA A 233 -9.77 -28.84 -26.69
N HIS A 234 -8.69 -29.63 -26.77
CA HIS A 234 -8.55 -30.72 -27.73
C HIS A 234 -9.63 -31.79 -27.60
N ALA A 235 -10.03 -32.16 -26.38
CA ALA A 235 -11.14 -33.10 -26.15
C ALA A 235 -12.50 -32.52 -26.58
N SER A 236 -12.65 -31.19 -26.56
CA SER A 236 -13.89 -30.50 -26.96
C SER A 236 -14.00 -30.18 -28.46
N GLY A 237 -12.97 -30.51 -29.26
CA GLY A 237 -12.97 -30.30 -30.71
C GLY A 237 -12.95 -28.84 -31.16
N LYS A 238 -12.36 -27.96 -30.34
CA LYS A 238 -12.06 -26.56 -30.70
C LYS A 238 -10.58 -26.36 -30.96
#